data_AF-A0A4P6JTX0-F1
#
_entry.id   AF-A0A4P6JTX0-F1
#
_cell.length_a   1.000
_cell.length_b   1.000
_cell.length_c   1.000
_cell.angle_alpha   90.00
_cell.angle_beta   90.00
_cell.angle_gamma   90.00
#
_symmetry.space_group_name_H-M   'P 1'
#
loop_
_entity.id
_entity.type
_entity.pdbx_description
1 polymer ?
#
loop_
_entity_poly.entity_id
_entity_poly.type
_entity_poly.pdbx_seq_one_letter_code
_entity_poly.pdbx_strand_id
1 'polypeptide(L)'
;MQPTDRQPTGFLKQFKHLPPRKVSWLIGLVALLLIASIELLNFVQLDGTATAQIKTEAATRVKTISTAFVASHSKRDKATAVAMAAVTATTMAQATATATITDATATVAASGNPFPPHNGTLQLDDTLHNNSSNAWTDGDNANAACHFQSGAYNVIENSSVLTNACYANASSFSNFVFDVQMKILKGQGGGVVFRADPASGKAYLFRIDQDGSYSLLIYTSDKDSQLLTYSTLSAFRADQNNELTVIAQGDKLDIYINKQHVLGLSNGTYKQGNIGVTATGGPTDVAYTSARVWTL
;
A
#
# COMPACT_ATOMS: atom_id res chain seq x y z
N MET A 1 70.37 -57.81 -60.79
CA MET A 1 71.02 -57.27 -62.00
C MET A 1 70.29 -55.99 -62.40
N GLN A 2 70.94 -54.84 -62.24
CA GLN A 2 70.65 -53.60 -63.00
C GLN A 2 71.05 -53.81 -64.48
N PRO A 3 70.85 -52.85 -65.40
CA PRO A 3 69.75 -51.91 -65.62
C PRO A 3 69.40 -51.87 -67.14
N THR A 4 68.51 -51.00 -67.62
CA THR A 4 68.89 -50.07 -68.72
C THR A 4 67.81 -49.04 -69.03
N ASP A 5 68.25 -47.82 -68.86
CA ASP A 5 67.70 -46.54 -69.28
C ASP A 5 67.95 -46.33 -70.79
N ARG A 6 67.00 -45.74 -71.51
CA ARG A 6 67.25 -45.03 -72.77
C ARG A 6 66.21 -43.94 -72.98
N GLN A 7 66.68 -42.71 -72.80
CA GLN A 7 66.16 -41.52 -73.44
C GLN A 7 66.95 -41.23 -74.76
N PRO A 8 66.66 -40.15 -75.49
CA PRO A 8 65.98 -40.14 -76.78
C PRO A 8 66.95 -39.84 -77.94
N THR A 9 66.50 -39.87 -79.20
CA THR A 9 66.95 -38.90 -80.23
C THR A 9 66.22 -39.09 -81.56
N GLY A 10 65.85 -37.97 -82.19
CA GLY A 10 65.97 -37.88 -83.64
C GLY A 10 64.71 -37.65 -84.49
N PHE A 11 63.64 -37.02 -83.99
CA PHE A 11 62.45 -36.69 -84.81
C PHE A 11 62.57 -35.37 -85.58
N LEU A 12 63.75 -35.06 -86.14
CA LEU A 12 63.93 -33.88 -86.99
C LEU A 12 64.83 -34.21 -88.17
N LYS A 13 64.28 -34.95 -89.15
CA LYS A 13 64.70 -34.92 -90.56
C LYS A 13 63.77 -35.79 -91.41
N GLN A 14 62.49 -35.42 -91.53
CA GLN A 14 61.64 -36.01 -92.58
C GLN A 14 60.51 -35.10 -93.05
N PHE A 15 60.82 -33.84 -93.35
CA PHE A 15 59.97 -32.98 -94.17
C PHE A 15 60.70 -32.63 -95.48
N LYS A 16 61.01 -33.67 -96.28
CA LYS A 16 61.29 -33.52 -97.71
C LYS A 16 60.42 -34.54 -98.42
N HIS A 17 59.51 -34.04 -99.27
CA HIS A 17 58.46 -34.75 -100.00
C HIS A 17 57.14 -34.94 -99.25
N LEU A 18 56.46 -33.82 -98.93
CA LEU A 18 55.00 -33.84 -98.93
C LEU A 18 54.48 -33.31 -100.28
N PRO A 19 53.62 -34.05 -100.99
CA PRO A 19 52.97 -33.56 -102.19
C PRO A 19 52.09 -32.35 -101.84
N PRO A 20 51.92 -31.36 -102.75
CA PRO A 20 51.22 -30.10 -102.48
C PRO A 20 49.79 -30.30 -101.94
N ARG A 21 49.15 -31.43 -102.28
CA ARG A 21 47.83 -31.82 -101.75
C ARG A 21 47.85 -32.11 -100.23
N LYS A 22 48.95 -32.64 -99.67
CA LYS A 22 49.05 -32.93 -98.23
C LYS A 22 49.41 -31.69 -97.39
N VAL A 23 50.15 -30.73 -97.96
CA VAL A 23 50.46 -29.45 -97.30
C VAL A 23 49.19 -28.58 -97.19
N SER A 24 48.35 -28.57 -98.24
CA SER A 24 47.07 -27.87 -98.23
C SER A 24 46.07 -28.46 -97.22
N TRP A 25 46.05 -29.80 -97.08
CA TRP A 25 45.28 -30.49 -96.04
C TRP A 25 45.75 -30.15 -94.62
N LEU A 26 47.07 -30.10 -94.38
CA LEU A 26 47.63 -29.74 -93.08
C LEU A 26 47.33 -28.29 -92.70
N ILE A 27 47.44 -27.34 -93.64
CA ILE A 27 47.09 -25.93 -93.40
C ILE A 27 45.59 -25.78 -93.10
N GLY A 28 44.73 -26.48 -93.84
CA GLY A 28 43.28 -26.49 -93.58
C GLY A 28 42.92 -27.07 -92.20
N LEU A 29 43.63 -28.13 -91.77
CA LEU A 29 43.40 -28.78 -90.49
C LEU A 29 43.88 -27.92 -89.31
N VAL A 30 45.01 -27.22 -89.46
CA VAL A 30 45.48 -26.24 -88.46
C VAL A 30 44.54 -25.03 -88.37
N ALA A 31 44.04 -24.52 -89.49
CA ALA A 31 43.07 -23.42 -89.49
C ALA A 31 41.75 -23.83 -88.79
N LEU A 32 41.25 -25.04 -89.04
CA LEU A 32 40.07 -25.60 -88.36
C LEU A 32 40.29 -25.76 -86.85
N LEU A 33 41.46 -26.22 -86.42
CA LEU A 33 41.78 -26.36 -84.99
C LEU A 33 41.89 -25.00 -84.29
N LEU A 34 42.38 -23.96 -84.98
CA LEU A 34 42.44 -22.60 -84.43
C LEU A 34 41.05 -21.96 -84.32
N ILE A 35 40.16 -22.20 -85.28
CA ILE A 35 38.78 -21.71 -85.20
C ILE A 35 38.03 -22.44 -84.07
N ALA A 36 38.18 -23.77 -83.98
CA ALA A 36 37.58 -24.55 -82.91
C ALA A 36 38.09 -24.16 -81.51
N SER A 37 39.37 -23.79 -81.37
CA SER A 37 39.92 -23.35 -80.08
C SER A 37 39.43 -21.96 -79.67
N ILE A 38 39.26 -21.03 -80.61
CA ILE A 38 38.66 -19.71 -80.36
C ILE A 38 37.19 -19.84 -79.97
N GLU A 39 36.43 -20.70 -80.65
CA GLU A 39 35.03 -20.99 -80.30
C GLU A 39 34.91 -21.66 -78.91
N LEU A 40 35.81 -22.59 -78.57
CA LEU A 40 35.85 -23.22 -77.25
C LEU A 40 36.21 -22.22 -76.14
N LEU A 41 37.15 -21.30 -76.38
CA LEU A 41 37.49 -20.22 -75.44
C LEU A 41 36.31 -19.28 -75.19
N ASN A 42 35.59 -18.88 -76.24
CA ASN A 42 34.38 -18.07 -76.12
C ASN A 42 33.29 -18.80 -75.33
N PHE A 43 33.12 -20.11 -75.55
CA PHE A 43 32.14 -20.94 -74.83
C PHE A 43 32.47 -21.05 -73.32
N VAL A 44 33.74 -21.29 -72.97
CA VAL A 44 34.21 -21.38 -71.58
C VAL A 44 34.10 -20.04 -70.83
N GLN A 45 34.33 -18.91 -71.51
CA GLN A 45 34.15 -17.58 -70.91
C GLN A 45 32.68 -17.19 -70.71
N LEU A 46 31.77 -17.64 -71.58
CA LEU A 46 30.32 -17.47 -71.42
C LEU A 46 29.80 -18.25 -70.19
N ASP A 47 30.23 -19.51 -70.00
CA ASP A 47 29.81 -20.31 -68.85
C ASP A 47 30.39 -19.78 -67.52
N GLY A 48 31.64 -19.32 -67.52
CA GLY A 48 32.29 -18.76 -66.33
C GLY A 48 31.65 -17.46 -65.82
N THR A 49 31.26 -16.57 -66.74
CA THR A 49 30.62 -15.28 -66.40
C THR A 49 29.18 -15.46 -65.94
N ALA A 50 28.41 -16.32 -66.60
CA ALA A 50 27.05 -16.67 -66.16
C ALA A 50 27.04 -17.29 -64.75
N THR A 51 27.98 -18.20 -64.46
CA THR A 51 28.08 -18.84 -63.14
C THR A 51 28.53 -17.86 -62.05
N ALA A 52 29.40 -16.90 -62.36
CA ALA A 52 29.80 -15.85 -61.43
C ALA A 52 28.64 -14.89 -61.12
N GLN A 53 27.87 -14.47 -62.14
CA GLN A 53 26.70 -13.61 -61.96
C GLN A 53 25.62 -14.28 -61.10
N ILE A 54 25.31 -15.56 -61.35
CA ILE A 54 24.35 -16.32 -60.53
C ILE A 54 24.78 -16.38 -59.06
N LYS A 55 26.08 -16.59 -58.79
CA LYS A 55 26.61 -16.62 -57.41
C LYS A 55 26.54 -15.25 -56.73
N THR A 56 26.87 -14.16 -57.44
CA THR A 56 26.82 -12.80 -56.89
C THR A 56 25.39 -12.35 -56.64
N GLU A 57 24.46 -12.65 -57.54
CA GLU A 57 23.03 -12.32 -57.36
C GLU A 57 22.41 -13.11 -56.20
N ALA A 58 22.74 -14.40 -56.05
CA ALA A 58 22.31 -15.20 -54.91
C ALA A 58 22.84 -14.64 -53.59
N ALA A 59 24.11 -14.25 -53.52
CA ALA A 59 24.70 -13.64 -52.33
C ALA A 59 24.07 -12.29 -51.97
N THR A 60 23.79 -11.45 -52.96
CA THR A 60 23.09 -10.16 -52.75
C THR A 60 21.65 -10.38 -52.29
N ARG A 61 20.92 -11.35 -52.85
CA ARG A 61 19.57 -11.69 -52.40
C ARG A 61 19.56 -12.20 -50.95
N VAL A 62 20.47 -13.09 -50.58
CA VAL A 62 20.59 -13.59 -49.20
C VAL A 62 20.91 -12.45 -48.23
N LYS A 63 21.82 -11.53 -48.59
CA LYS A 63 22.16 -10.36 -47.77
C LYS A 63 20.96 -9.42 -47.58
N THR A 64 20.21 -9.13 -48.64
CA THR A 64 19.01 -8.28 -48.59
C THR A 64 17.88 -8.89 -47.77
N ILE A 65 17.66 -10.20 -47.88
CA ILE A 65 16.66 -10.91 -47.07
C ILE A 65 17.07 -10.91 -45.59
N SER A 66 18.35 -11.11 -45.30
CA SER A 66 18.88 -11.11 -43.93
C SER A 66 18.77 -9.73 -43.27
N THR A 67 19.10 -8.65 -43.99
CA THR A 67 18.97 -7.28 -43.46
C THR A 67 17.50 -6.88 -43.28
N ALA A 68 16.61 -7.28 -44.19
CA ALA A 68 15.17 -7.06 -44.03
C ALA A 68 14.61 -7.80 -42.81
N PHE A 69 15.04 -9.03 -42.57
CA PHE A 69 14.65 -9.84 -41.41
C PHE A 69 15.14 -9.24 -40.09
N VAL A 70 16.39 -8.77 -40.02
CA VAL A 70 16.92 -8.11 -38.81
C VAL A 70 16.20 -6.77 -38.55
N ALA A 71 15.89 -6.00 -39.61
CA ALA A 71 15.15 -4.75 -39.48
C ALA A 71 13.70 -4.97 -39.01
N SER A 72 13.03 -6.05 -39.44
CA SER A 72 11.67 -6.37 -38.98
C SER A 72 11.64 -6.80 -37.50
N HIS A 73 12.66 -7.54 -37.04
CA HIS A 73 12.77 -7.91 -35.62
C HIS A 73 13.03 -6.68 -34.74
N SER A 74 13.96 -5.80 -35.13
CA SER A 74 14.25 -4.58 -34.37
C SER A 74 13.03 -3.64 -34.25
N LYS A 75 12.18 -3.56 -35.29
CA LYS A 75 10.93 -2.79 -35.22
C LYS A 75 9.92 -3.41 -34.26
N ARG A 76 9.81 -4.74 -34.24
CA ARG A 76 8.90 -5.47 -33.35
C ARG A 76 9.35 -5.35 -31.89
N ASP A 77 10.64 -5.46 -31.63
CA ASP A 77 11.20 -5.34 -30.28
C ASP A 77 11.01 -3.91 -29.72
N LYS A 78 11.23 -2.88 -30.56
CA LYS A 78 10.95 -1.48 -30.18
C LYS A 78 9.47 -1.22 -29.93
N ALA A 79 8.57 -1.72 -30.78
CA ALA A 79 7.13 -1.57 -30.58
C ALA A 79 6.66 -2.25 -29.29
N THR A 80 7.23 -3.42 -28.98
CA THR A 80 6.93 -4.16 -27.74
C THR A 80 7.43 -3.41 -26.50
N ALA A 81 8.65 -2.87 -26.54
CA ALA A 81 9.20 -2.06 -25.45
C ALA A 81 8.38 -0.78 -25.19
N VAL A 82 7.94 -0.09 -26.25
CA VAL A 82 7.09 1.11 -26.13
C VAL A 82 5.71 0.77 -25.56
N ALA A 83 5.11 -0.34 -25.98
CA ALA A 83 3.84 -0.80 -25.43
C ALA A 83 3.94 -1.17 -23.94
N MET A 84 5.00 -1.88 -23.54
CA MET A 84 5.24 -2.23 -22.13
C MET A 84 5.51 -0.99 -21.28
N ALA A 85 6.26 -0.01 -21.79
CA ALA A 85 6.48 1.26 -21.10
C ALA A 85 5.19 2.07 -20.93
N ALA A 86 4.32 2.11 -21.95
CA ALA A 86 3.03 2.81 -21.88
C ALA A 86 2.06 2.14 -20.89
N VAL A 87 2.00 0.80 -20.86
CA VAL A 87 1.21 0.05 -19.88
C VAL A 87 1.71 0.31 -18.46
N THR A 88 3.03 0.29 -18.24
CA THR A 88 3.63 0.56 -16.92
C THR A 88 3.39 2.01 -16.46
N ALA A 89 3.50 2.98 -17.36
CA ALA A 89 3.21 4.37 -17.04
C ALA A 89 1.73 4.59 -16.67
N THR A 90 0.82 3.89 -17.35
CA THR A 90 -0.62 3.97 -17.08
C THR A 90 -1.00 3.31 -15.75
N THR A 91 -0.42 2.14 -15.44
CA THR A 91 -0.66 1.47 -14.15
C THR A 91 -0.07 2.23 -12.97
N MET A 92 1.11 2.85 -13.14
CA MET A 92 1.69 3.72 -12.12
C MET A 92 0.85 4.99 -11.91
N ALA A 93 0.41 5.67 -12.98
CA ALA A 93 -0.46 6.83 -12.87
C ALA A 93 -1.80 6.51 -12.21
N GLN A 94 -2.39 5.34 -12.52
CA GLN A 94 -3.63 4.90 -11.91
C GLN A 94 -3.45 4.47 -10.44
N ALA A 95 -2.32 3.84 -10.08
CA ALA A 95 -1.97 3.53 -8.69
C ALA A 95 -1.75 4.80 -7.86
N THR A 96 -1.05 5.80 -8.41
CA THR A 96 -0.85 7.09 -7.74
C THR A 96 -2.15 7.88 -7.61
N ALA A 97 -3.00 7.89 -8.64
CA ALA A 97 -4.32 8.53 -8.58
C ALA A 97 -5.27 7.83 -7.59
N THR A 98 -5.19 6.50 -7.48
CA THR A 98 -5.97 5.74 -6.50
C THR A 98 -5.47 6.01 -5.08
N ALA A 99 -4.14 6.06 -4.89
CA ALA A 99 -3.52 6.39 -3.60
C ALA A 99 -3.88 7.81 -3.13
N THR A 100 -3.84 8.81 -4.01
CA THR A 100 -4.21 10.19 -3.66
C THR A 100 -5.70 10.36 -3.39
N ILE A 101 -6.58 9.61 -4.08
CA ILE A 101 -8.00 9.60 -3.78
C ILE A 101 -8.27 8.95 -2.42
N THR A 102 -7.65 7.80 -2.09
CA THR A 102 -7.81 7.14 -0.78
C THR A 102 -7.27 7.98 0.38
N ASP A 103 -6.19 8.73 0.17
CA ASP A 103 -5.60 9.59 1.21
C ASP A 103 -6.50 10.82 1.47
N ALA A 104 -7.07 11.41 0.41
CA ALA A 104 -8.02 12.51 0.52
C ALA A 104 -9.35 12.09 1.18
N THR A 105 -9.89 10.89 0.90
CA THR A 105 -11.07 10.36 1.62
C THR A 105 -10.76 9.90 3.03
N ALA A 106 -9.56 9.38 3.33
CA ALA A 106 -9.14 9.07 4.70
C ALA A 106 -9.02 10.34 5.55
N THR A 107 -8.55 11.44 4.98
CA THR A 107 -8.38 12.71 5.69
C THR A 107 -9.73 13.42 5.96
N VAL A 108 -10.73 13.27 5.08
CA VAL A 108 -12.10 13.77 5.31
C VAL A 108 -12.90 12.85 6.24
N ALA A 109 -12.65 11.53 6.21
CA ALA A 109 -13.25 10.58 7.15
C ALA A 109 -12.67 10.67 8.58
N ALA A 110 -11.45 11.22 8.75
CA ALA A 110 -10.80 11.32 10.05
C ALA A 110 -11.43 12.38 10.98
N SER A 111 -12.15 13.39 10.47
CA SER A 111 -12.83 14.39 11.32
C SER A 111 -14.33 14.14 11.50
N GLY A 112 -14.92 13.24 10.71
CA GLY A 112 -16.34 12.90 10.80
C GLY A 112 -16.65 12.07 12.05
N ASN A 113 -17.76 12.38 12.73
CA ASN A 113 -18.25 11.58 13.84
C ASN A 113 -18.69 10.18 13.35
N PRO A 114 -18.06 9.08 13.79
CA PRO A 114 -18.42 7.74 13.34
C PRO A 114 -19.69 7.20 14.01
N PHE A 115 -20.20 7.87 15.04
CA PHE A 115 -21.38 7.47 15.80
C PHE A 115 -22.62 8.24 15.35
N PRO A 116 -23.84 7.69 15.56
CA PRO A 116 -25.07 8.43 15.30
C PRO A 116 -25.08 9.81 15.98
N PRO A 117 -25.67 10.83 15.33
CA PRO A 117 -26.34 10.80 14.03
C PRO A 117 -25.39 10.96 12.82
N HIS A 118 -24.10 10.61 12.96
CA HIS A 118 -23.06 10.71 11.93
C HIS A 118 -22.81 12.13 11.43
N ASN A 119 -23.06 13.09 12.30
CA ASN A 119 -22.78 14.50 12.09
C ASN A 119 -21.99 15.06 13.30
N GLY A 120 -21.62 16.33 13.20
CA GLY A 120 -20.91 17.05 14.26
C GLY A 120 -19.52 17.50 13.83
N THR A 121 -18.92 18.34 14.66
CA THR A 121 -17.58 18.92 14.41
C THR A 121 -16.64 18.45 15.50
N LEU A 122 -15.48 17.89 15.11
CA LEU A 122 -14.42 17.50 16.03
C LEU A 122 -13.91 18.75 16.77
N GLN A 123 -14.12 18.81 18.08
CA GLN A 123 -13.69 19.91 18.96
C GLN A 123 -12.50 19.53 19.83
N LEU A 124 -12.37 18.24 20.16
CA LEU A 124 -11.29 17.71 20.97
C LEU A 124 -10.75 16.47 20.27
N ASP A 125 -9.44 16.42 20.08
CA ASP A 125 -8.69 15.24 19.64
C ASP A 125 -7.39 15.20 20.44
N ASP A 126 -7.40 14.41 21.51
CA ASP A 126 -6.35 14.37 22.51
C ASP A 126 -5.84 12.94 22.66
N THR A 127 -4.56 12.74 22.34
CA THR A 127 -3.91 11.43 22.51
C THR A 127 -3.87 10.96 23.96
N LEU A 128 -3.99 11.88 24.93
CA LEU A 128 -3.79 11.67 26.35
C LEU A 128 -2.37 11.19 26.71
N HIS A 129 -1.37 11.58 25.92
CA HIS A 129 0.04 11.28 26.21
C HIS A 129 0.72 12.34 27.08
N ASN A 130 0.16 13.56 27.13
CA ASN A 130 0.63 14.68 27.94
C ASN A 130 -0.48 15.73 28.10
N ASN A 131 -0.27 16.70 28.99
CA ASN A 131 -1.25 17.75 29.28
C ASN A 131 -1.14 18.97 28.35
N SER A 132 -1.19 18.79 27.02
CA SER A 132 -0.92 19.88 26.06
C SER A 132 -2.14 20.67 25.58
N SER A 133 -3.36 20.12 25.66
CA SER A 133 -4.48 20.62 24.84
C SER A 133 -5.78 20.89 25.59
N ASN A 134 -6.06 20.27 26.74
CA ASN A 134 -7.37 20.38 27.40
C ASN A 134 -7.35 20.60 28.93
N ALA A 135 -6.17 20.94 29.47
CA ALA A 135 -5.97 21.16 30.91
C ALA A 135 -6.55 20.02 31.76
N TRP A 136 -6.24 18.79 31.39
CA TRP A 136 -6.63 17.61 32.17
C TRP A 136 -6.08 17.74 33.59
N THR A 137 -6.85 17.27 34.58
CA THR A 137 -6.39 17.22 35.98
C THR A 137 -5.06 16.47 36.04
N ASP A 138 -4.03 17.07 36.61
CA ASP A 138 -2.72 16.43 36.74
C ASP A 138 -2.23 16.66 38.17
N GLY A 139 -2.15 15.59 38.93
CA GLY A 139 -1.86 15.63 40.36
C GLY A 139 -2.40 14.44 41.13
N ASP A 140 -1.89 14.29 42.34
CA ASP A 140 -2.16 13.19 43.24
C ASP A 140 -2.55 13.68 44.64
N ASN A 141 -3.29 12.83 45.34
CA ASN A 141 -3.56 12.96 46.76
C ASN A 141 -3.61 11.55 47.38
N ALA A 142 -3.86 11.49 48.69
CA ALA A 142 -3.87 10.22 49.43
C ALA A 142 -4.88 9.18 48.88
N ASN A 143 -5.95 9.63 48.22
CA ASN A 143 -7.07 8.80 47.79
C ASN A 143 -7.15 8.59 46.27
N ALA A 144 -6.53 9.44 45.46
CA ALA A 144 -6.60 9.35 44.01
C ALA A 144 -5.44 10.07 43.32
N ALA A 145 -5.17 9.70 42.07
CA ALA A 145 -4.21 10.40 41.22
C ALA A 145 -4.67 10.43 39.76
N CYS A 146 -4.31 11.51 39.08
CA CYS A 146 -4.44 11.68 37.64
C CYS A 146 -3.06 12.09 37.12
N HIS A 147 -2.45 11.31 36.23
CA HIS A 147 -1.14 11.67 35.68
C HIS A 147 -0.88 11.02 34.34
N PHE A 148 0.01 11.63 33.57
CA PHE A 148 0.46 11.10 32.28
C PHE A 148 1.67 10.19 32.48
N GLN A 149 1.54 8.90 32.16
CA GLN A 149 2.62 7.93 32.31
C GLN A 149 2.57 6.89 31.18
N SER A 150 3.75 6.51 30.69
CA SER A 150 3.90 5.44 29.68
C SER A 150 3.08 5.65 28.40
N GLY A 151 2.83 6.90 28.00
CA GLY A 151 2.02 7.22 26.82
C GLY A 151 0.52 7.01 27.03
N ALA A 152 0.04 7.07 28.27
CA ALA A 152 -1.38 7.08 28.58
C ALA A 152 -1.66 8.05 29.74
N TYR A 153 -2.93 8.33 29.94
CA TYR A 153 -3.40 9.06 31.12
C TYR A 153 -3.93 8.07 32.13
N ASN A 154 -3.20 7.92 33.23
CA ASN A 154 -3.48 7.00 34.32
C ASN A 154 -4.38 7.68 35.34
N VAL A 155 -5.49 7.02 35.64
CA VAL A 155 -6.41 7.40 36.70
C VAL A 155 -6.36 6.33 37.77
N ILE A 156 -6.01 6.75 38.98
CA ILE A 156 -5.84 5.87 40.13
C ILE A 156 -6.86 6.24 41.20
N GLU A 157 -7.59 5.25 41.70
CA GLU A 157 -8.37 5.32 42.93
C GLU A 157 -7.64 4.46 43.98
N ASN A 158 -7.26 5.03 45.12
CA ASN A 158 -6.57 4.32 46.21
C ASN A 158 -7.50 3.96 47.37
N SER A 159 -8.73 4.47 47.39
CA SER A 159 -9.69 4.33 48.48
C SER A 159 -11.07 4.00 47.94
N SER A 160 -11.81 3.13 48.63
CA SER A 160 -13.18 2.74 48.25
C SER A 160 -14.25 3.76 48.64
N VAL A 161 -13.86 4.91 49.18
CA VAL A 161 -14.77 5.89 49.79
C VAL A 161 -15.16 7.02 48.84
N LEU A 162 -14.33 7.33 47.84
CA LEU A 162 -14.51 8.51 46.98
C LEU A 162 -14.17 8.19 45.52
N THR A 163 -15.21 8.17 44.68
CA THR A 163 -15.02 8.15 43.22
C THR A 163 -14.53 9.51 42.76
N ASN A 164 -13.22 9.65 42.58
CA ASN A 164 -12.62 10.87 42.03
C ASN A 164 -12.54 10.74 40.51
N ALA A 165 -12.95 11.79 39.82
CA ALA A 165 -12.84 11.90 38.38
C ALA A 165 -11.73 12.87 38.00
N CYS A 166 -11.04 12.55 36.91
CA CYS A 166 -10.01 13.34 36.30
C CYS A 166 -10.63 14.07 35.12
N TYR A 167 -10.75 15.39 35.22
CA TYR A 167 -11.53 16.21 34.28
C TYR A 167 -10.64 16.89 33.25
N ALA A 168 -11.15 17.06 32.04
CA ALA A 168 -10.64 18.07 31.12
C ALA A 168 -11.16 19.45 31.58
N ASN A 169 -10.36 20.22 32.32
CA ASN A 169 -10.84 21.44 32.99
C ASN A 169 -11.15 22.58 32.00
N ALA A 170 -10.55 22.56 30.81
CA ALA A 170 -10.85 23.50 29.74
C ALA A 170 -12.00 23.04 28.80
N SER A 171 -12.88 22.15 29.27
CA SER A 171 -14.00 21.61 28.48
C SER A 171 -15.36 22.04 29.01
N SER A 172 -16.33 22.24 28.12
CA SER A 172 -17.75 22.34 28.47
C SER A 172 -18.60 22.05 27.25
N PHE A 173 -19.32 20.92 27.27
CA PHE A 173 -20.08 20.44 26.11
C PHE A 173 -21.54 20.17 26.49
N SER A 174 -22.48 20.47 25.59
CA SER A 174 -23.91 20.24 25.78
C SER A 174 -24.42 19.04 24.99
N ASN A 175 -24.45 19.17 23.67
CA ASN A 175 -24.73 18.09 22.73
C ASN A 175 -23.41 17.62 22.11
N PHE A 176 -23.04 16.37 22.36
CA PHE A 176 -21.75 15.85 21.93
C PHE A 176 -21.70 14.33 21.85
N VAL A 177 -20.71 13.84 21.10
CA VAL A 177 -20.17 12.50 21.23
C VAL A 177 -18.83 12.60 21.94
N PHE A 178 -18.65 11.90 23.05
CA PHE A 178 -17.37 11.75 23.75
C PHE A 178 -16.93 10.30 23.63
N ASP A 179 -15.78 10.09 22.99
CA ASP A 179 -15.18 8.79 22.74
C ASP A 179 -13.79 8.71 23.38
N VAL A 180 -13.46 7.59 24.02
CA VAL A 180 -12.15 7.39 24.65
C VAL A 180 -11.80 5.89 24.71
N GLN A 181 -10.51 5.58 24.57
CA GLN A 181 -10.01 4.23 24.81
C GLN A 181 -9.67 4.04 26.28
N MET A 182 -10.09 2.91 26.85
CA MET A 182 -9.90 2.56 28.25
C MET A 182 -9.29 1.17 28.39
N LYS A 183 -8.34 1.02 29.32
CA LYS A 183 -7.82 -0.28 29.75
C LYS A 183 -7.68 -0.34 31.27
N ILE A 184 -8.26 -1.36 31.89
CA ILE A 184 -8.11 -1.61 33.32
C ILE A 184 -6.74 -2.28 33.52
N LEU A 185 -5.82 -1.59 34.19
CA LEU A 185 -4.48 -2.13 34.48
C LEU A 185 -4.48 -2.97 35.75
N LYS A 186 -5.26 -2.54 36.74
CA LYS A 186 -5.41 -3.19 38.04
C LYS A 186 -6.72 -2.74 38.68
N GLY A 187 -7.36 -3.62 39.47
CA GLY A 187 -8.50 -3.26 40.30
C GLY A 187 -9.84 -3.62 39.66
N GLN A 188 -10.89 -2.85 39.97
CA GLN A 188 -12.26 -3.22 39.63
C GLN A 188 -12.74 -2.65 38.30
N GLY A 189 -12.74 -1.32 38.14
CA GLY A 189 -13.42 -0.72 37.00
C GLY A 189 -12.98 0.68 36.65
N GLY A 190 -13.54 1.19 35.57
CA GLY A 190 -13.31 2.55 35.09
C GLY A 190 -14.51 3.06 34.32
N GLY A 191 -14.40 4.28 33.82
CA GLY A 191 -15.47 4.89 33.06
C GLY A 191 -15.27 6.35 32.72
N VAL A 192 -16.36 6.95 32.27
CA VAL A 192 -16.40 8.33 31.82
C VAL A 192 -17.39 9.14 32.63
N VAL A 193 -17.01 10.37 32.92
CA VAL A 193 -17.83 11.38 33.58
C VAL A 193 -18.15 12.46 32.57
N PHE A 194 -19.39 12.90 32.50
CA PHE A 194 -19.83 13.84 31.46
C PHE A 194 -20.95 14.75 31.93
N ARG A 195 -21.03 15.93 31.28
CA ARG A 195 -21.85 17.07 31.73
C ARG A 195 -21.62 17.39 33.21
N ALA A 196 -20.36 17.34 33.61
CA ALA A 196 -19.96 17.51 34.99
C ALA A 196 -19.85 18.99 35.37
N ASP A 197 -20.18 19.28 36.61
CA ASP A 197 -19.80 20.48 37.34
C ASP A 197 -18.87 20.06 38.48
N PRO A 198 -17.54 20.08 38.25
CA PRO A 198 -16.56 19.66 39.24
C PRO A 198 -16.65 20.44 40.56
N ALA A 199 -17.13 21.70 40.54
CA ALA A 199 -17.21 22.53 41.73
C ALA A 199 -18.33 22.09 42.68
N SER A 200 -19.41 21.48 42.15
CA SER A 200 -20.53 21.00 42.96
C SER A 200 -20.64 19.48 43.05
N GLY A 201 -19.72 18.74 42.43
CA GLY A 201 -19.71 17.28 42.41
C GLY A 201 -20.86 16.67 41.59
N LYS A 202 -21.50 17.46 40.72
CA LYS A 202 -22.65 17.01 39.93
C LYS A 202 -22.19 16.48 38.58
N ALA A 203 -22.63 15.29 38.19
CA ALA A 203 -22.29 14.74 36.88
C ALA A 203 -23.18 13.55 36.52
N TYR A 204 -23.13 13.13 35.26
CA TYR A 204 -23.39 11.73 34.92
C TYR A 204 -22.08 10.94 34.97
N LEU A 205 -22.17 9.69 35.45
CA LEU A 205 -21.08 8.73 35.45
C LEU A 205 -21.54 7.46 34.76
N PHE A 206 -20.86 7.07 33.68
CA PHE A 206 -20.92 5.71 33.18
C PHE A 206 -19.68 4.95 33.64
N ARG A 207 -19.86 3.78 34.25
CA ARG A 207 -18.76 2.90 34.64
C ARG A 207 -19.00 1.47 34.19
N ILE A 208 -17.92 0.74 33.95
CA ILE A 208 -17.91 -0.70 33.70
C ILE A 208 -16.78 -1.35 34.51
N ASP A 209 -17.13 -2.44 35.19
CA ASP A 209 -16.23 -3.23 36.01
C ASP A 209 -15.66 -4.42 35.21
N GLN A 210 -14.59 -5.00 35.72
CA GLN A 210 -13.82 -6.07 35.07
C GLN A 210 -14.64 -7.33 34.74
N ASP A 211 -15.75 -7.56 35.43
CA ASP A 211 -16.68 -8.66 35.18
C ASP A 211 -17.70 -8.36 34.06
N GLY A 212 -17.63 -7.14 33.49
CA GLY A 212 -18.53 -6.65 32.46
C GLY A 212 -19.83 -6.06 33.01
N SER A 213 -20.01 -5.99 34.32
CA SER A 213 -21.12 -5.25 34.90
C SER A 213 -20.92 -3.75 34.70
N TYR A 214 -21.97 -3.06 34.27
CA TYR A 214 -21.91 -1.62 34.00
C TYR A 214 -23.11 -0.91 34.61
N SER A 215 -22.92 0.38 34.86
CA SER A 215 -23.97 1.26 35.38
C SER A 215 -23.85 2.67 34.85
N LEU A 216 -25.00 3.32 34.71
CA LEU A 216 -25.10 4.76 34.51
C LEU A 216 -25.72 5.34 35.78
N LEU A 217 -25.01 6.28 36.40
CA LEU A 217 -25.40 6.99 37.61
C LEU A 217 -25.50 8.48 37.33
N ILE A 218 -26.25 9.16 38.19
CA ILE A 218 -26.21 10.61 38.31
C ILE A 218 -25.73 10.98 39.71
N TYR A 219 -24.72 11.83 39.80
CA TYR A 219 -24.29 12.45 41.05
C TYR A 219 -25.02 13.78 41.23
N THR A 220 -25.67 13.96 42.36
CA THR A 220 -26.37 15.21 42.75
C THR A 220 -25.51 16.10 43.65
N SER A 221 -24.45 15.52 44.22
CA SER A 221 -23.40 16.16 45.00
C SER A 221 -22.15 15.27 44.96
N ASP A 222 -21.08 15.70 45.62
CA ASP A 222 -19.87 14.90 45.87
C ASP A 222 -20.11 13.63 46.71
N LYS A 223 -21.28 13.51 47.36
CA LYS A 223 -21.61 12.42 48.30
C LYS A 223 -22.87 11.64 47.93
N ASP A 224 -23.69 12.18 47.05
CA ASP A 224 -24.99 11.63 46.72
C ASP A 224 -25.04 11.24 45.24
N SER A 225 -25.44 10.00 44.99
CA SER A 225 -25.69 9.50 43.65
C SER A 225 -26.97 8.70 43.58
N GLN A 226 -27.56 8.67 42.39
CA GLN A 226 -28.70 7.84 42.05
C GLN A 226 -28.32 6.93 40.89
N LEU A 227 -28.63 5.64 41.03
CA LEU A 227 -28.51 4.67 39.94
C LEU A 227 -29.64 4.91 38.93
N LEU A 228 -29.28 5.14 37.66
CA LEU A 228 -30.24 5.22 36.57
C LEU A 228 -30.45 3.87 35.91
N THR A 229 -29.37 3.09 35.73
CA THR A 229 -29.44 1.74 35.17
C THR A 229 -28.24 0.90 35.60
N TYR A 230 -28.43 -0.42 35.57
CA TYR A 230 -27.42 -1.43 35.81
C TYR A 230 -27.69 -2.65 34.93
N SER A 231 -26.64 -3.19 34.30
CA SER A 231 -26.73 -4.40 33.49
C SER A 231 -25.33 -5.01 33.31
N THR A 232 -25.20 -6.03 32.47
CA THR A 232 -23.92 -6.72 32.20
C THR A 232 -23.66 -6.85 30.70
N LEU A 233 -22.38 -6.86 30.33
CA LEU A 233 -21.88 -7.08 28.97
C LEU A 233 -20.87 -8.22 28.96
N SER A 234 -21.33 -9.42 28.61
CA SER A 234 -20.49 -10.63 28.61
C SER A 234 -19.32 -10.61 27.62
N ALA A 235 -19.39 -9.76 26.60
CA ALA A 235 -18.33 -9.58 25.61
C ALA A 235 -17.18 -8.67 26.10
N PHE A 236 -17.34 -7.99 27.25
CA PHE A 236 -16.30 -7.11 27.79
C PHE A 236 -15.03 -7.89 28.18
N ARG A 237 -13.86 -7.31 27.89
CA ARG A 237 -12.55 -7.89 28.20
C ARG A 237 -11.68 -6.84 28.86
N ALA A 238 -11.57 -6.90 30.18
CA ALA A 238 -10.92 -5.87 31.00
C ALA A 238 -9.42 -5.68 30.68
N ASP A 239 -8.74 -6.74 30.25
CA ASP A 239 -7.30 -6.78 29.94
C ASP A 239 -6.95 -6.18 28.56
N GLN A 240 -7.96 -5.84 27.76
CA GLN A 240 -7.84 -5.26 26.43
C GLN A 240 -8.16 -3.76 26.43
N ASN A 241 -7.80 -3.07 25.35
CA ASN A 241 -8.30 -1.72 25.11
C ASN A 241 -9.77 -1.82 24.71
N ASN A 242 -10.63 -1.08 25.40
CA ASN A 242 -12.05 -0.98 25.12
C ASN A 242 -12.40 0.46 24.76
N GLU A 243 -13.18 0.64 23.69
CA GLU A 243 -13.66 1.95 23.23
C GLU A 243 -14.95 2.27 23.96
N LEU A 244 -14.93 3.32 24.79
CA LEU A 244 -16.13 3.82 25.49
C LEU A 244 -16.61 5.08 24.79
N THR A 245 -17.87 5.08 24.40
CA THR A 245 -18.48 6.23 23.73
C THR A 245 -19.79 6.62 24.40
N VAL A 246 -19.93 7.91 24.70
CA VAL A 246 -21.18 8.53 25.16
C VAL A 246 -21.68 9.50 24.10
N ILE A 247 -22.95 9.36 23.72
CA ILE A 247 -23.67 10.32 22.89
C ILE A 247 -24.69 11.01 23.78
N ALA A 248 -24.50 12.30 24.01
CA ALA A 248 -25.39 13.12 24.81
C ALA A 248 -26.06 14.15 23.90
N GLN A 249 -27.36 14.03 23.64
CA GLN A 249 -28.11 14.94 22.77
C GLN A 249 -29.43 15.36 23.42
N GLY A 250 -29.48 16.60 23.89
CA GLY A 250 -30.57 17.07 24.74
C GLY A 250 -30.68 16.19 25.98
N ASP A 251 -31.76 15.44 26.09
CA ASP A 251 -32.06 14.56 27.23
C ASP A 251 -31.70 13.11 26.92
N LYS A 252 -31.35 12.79 25.68
CA LYS A 252 -31.00 11.43 25.26
C LYS A 252 -29.54 11.16 25.57
N LEU A 253 -29.31 10.02 26.21
CA LEU A 253 -28.00 9.50 26.55
C LEU A 253 -27.90 8.09 25.96
N ASP A 254 -27.00 7.91 25.00
CA ASP A 254 -26.68 6.61 24.42
C ASP A 254 -25.22 6.26 24.71
N ILE A 255 -24.96 4.99 25.00
CA ILE A 255 -23.64 4.49 25.34
C ILE A 255 -23.29 3.33 24.42
N TYR A 256 -22.07 3.37 23.92
CA TYR A 256 -21.47 2.31 23.13
C TYR A 256 -20.22 1.80 23.83
N ILE A 257 -20.01 0.50 23.75
CA ILE A 257 -18.76 -0.15 24.13
C ILE A 257 -18.26 -0.92 22.91
N ASN A 258 -17.02 -0.71 22.50
CA ASN A 258 -16.43 -1.35 21.32
C ASN A 258 -17.32 -1.20 20.08
N LYS A 259 -17.88 0.01 19.88
CA LYS A 259 -18.82 0.39 18.81
C LYS A 259 -20.16 -0.36 18.80
N GLN A 260 -20.45 -1.14 19.85
CA GLN A 260 -21.76 -1.77 20.03
C GLN A 260 -22.63 -0.90 20.95
N HIS A 261 -23.85 -0.59 20.53
CA HIS A 261 -24.82 0.09 21.39
C HIS A 261 -25.17 -0.82 22.56
N VAL A 262 -24.95 -0.35 23.79
CA VAL A 262 -25.20 -1.13 25.01
C VAL A 262 -26.36 -0.58 25.83
N LEU A 263 -26.61 0.73 25.74
CA LEU A 263 -27.59 1.42 26.57
C LEU A 263 -28.08 2.67 25.85
N GLY A 264 -29.39 2.94 25.96
CA GLY A 264 -29.99 4.22 25.61
C GLY A 264 -31.10 4.58 26.61
N LEU A 265 -31.08 5.81 27.14
CA LEU A 265 -32.14 6.32 28.01
C LEU A 265 -32.35 7.82 27.86
N SER A 266 -33.41 8.35 28.46
CA SER A 266 -33.64 9.79 28.55
C SER A 266 -33.51 10.29 30.00
N ASN A 267 -32.59 11.22 30.24
CA ASN A 267 -32.45 11.95 31.49
C ASN A 267 -32.01 13.39 31.22
N GLY A 268 -32.82 14.34 31.68
CA GLY A 268 -32.62 15.76 31.41
C GLY A 268 -31.95 16.56 32.51
N THR A 269 -31.45 15.92 33.57
CA THR A 269 -31.01 16.62 34.79
C THR A 269 -29.84 17.57 34.54
N TYR A 270 -28.81 17.09 33.83
CA TYR A 270 -27.69 17.92 33.39
C TYR A 270 -27.69 18.05 31.87
N LYS A 271 -27.48 19.27 31.37
CA LYS A 271 -27.52 19.60 29.93
C LYS A 271 -26.15 19.93 29.34
N GLN A 272 -25.21 20.33 30.19
CA GLN A 272 -23.88 20.75 29.78
C GLN A 272 -22.88 20.55 30.92
N GLY A 273 -21.60 20.54 30.61
CA GLY A 273 -20.53 20.56 31.60
C GLY A 273 -19.25 19.93 31.07
N ASN A 274 -18.29 19.76 31.97
CA ASN A 274 -17.01 19.13 31.67
C ASN A 274 -17.19 17.65 31.31
N ILE A 275 -16.19 17.12 30.59
CA ILE A 275 -15.95 15.69 30.45
C ILE A 275 -14.77 15.26 31.33
N GLY A 276 -14.70 13.98 31.61
CA GLY A 276 -13.63 13.37 32.38
C GLY A 276 -13.66 11.85 32.35
N VAL A 277 -12.67 11.26 33.00
CA VAL A 277 -12.51 9.81 33.15
C VAL A 277 -12.29 9.46 34.62
N THR A 278 -12.54 8.22 35.02
CA THR A 278 -12.47 7.80 36.43
C THR A 278 -11.94 6.38 36.62
N ALA A 279 -11.45 6.07 37.80
CA ALA A 279 -11.24 4.69 38.27
C ALA A 279 -12.28 4.42 39.37
N THR A 280 -12.81 3.20 39.40
CA THR A 280 -13.92 2.83 40.29
C THR A 280 -13.68 1.50 40.99
N GLY A 281 -14.26 1.36 42.18
CA GLY A 281 -14.36 0.10 42.92
C GLY A 281 -13.21 -0.15 43.89
N GLY A 282 -12.58 0.90 44.40
CA GLY A 282 -11.48 0.83 45.37
C GLY A 282 -10.11 0.86 44.68
N PRO A 283 -9.04 0.32 45.31
CA PRO A 283 -7.68 0.33 44.76
C PRO A 283 -7.58 -0.14 43.29
N THR A 284 -7.56 0.82 42.37
CA THR A 284 -7.75 0.60 40.92
C THR A 284 -6.90 1.59 40.12
N ASP A 285 -6.34 1.12 39.01
CA ASP A 285 -5.54 1.89 38.06
C ASP A 285 -6.05 1.60 36.64
N VAL A 286 -6.43 2.67 35.95
CA VAL A 286 -7.01 2.61 34.61
C VAL A 286 -6.24 3.55 33.70
N ALA A 287 -5.82 3.04 32.55
CA ALA A 287 -5.17 3.82 31.51
C ALA A 287 -6.20 4.26 30.46
N TYR A 288 -6.14 5.55 30.10
CA TYR A 288 -6.95 6.14 29.05
C TYR A 288 -6.07 6.69 27.92
N THR A 289 -6.53 6.52 26.68
CA THR A 289 -5.89 7.08 25.48
C THR A 289 -6.94 7.57 24.49
N SER A 290 -6.50 8.42 23.53
CA SER A 290 -7.30 8.80 22.36
C SER A 290 -8.71 9.34 22.69
N ALA A 291 -8.78 10.37 23.54
CA ALA A 291 -10.03 11.07 23.81
C ALA A 291 -10.42 11.95 22.62
N ARG A 292 -11.65 11.83 22.15
CA ARG A 292 -12.22 12.64 21.06
C ARG A 292 -13.60 13.15 21.42
N VAL A 293 -13.89 14.40 21.06
CA VAL A 293 -15.22 14.99 21.23
C VAL A 293 -15.70 15.62 19.93
N TRP A 294 -16.90 15.26 19.50
CA TRP A 294 -17.62 15.94 18.43
C TRP A 294 -18.82 16.68 19.01
N THR A 295 -18.98 17.96 18.71
CA THR A 295 -20.19 18.71 19.06
C THR A 295 -21.29 18.47 18.01
N LEU A 296 -22.52 18.21 18.46
CA LEU A 296 -23.69 17.85 17.65
C LEU A 296 -24.67 19.01 17.46
#